data_AF-A0A7C4MQD9-F1
#
_entry.id   AF-A0A7C4MQD9-F1
#
_cell.length_a   1.000
_cell.length_b   1.000
_cell.length_c   1.000
_cell.angle_alpha   90.00
_cell.angle_beta   90.00
_cell.angle_gamma   90.00
#
_symmetry.space_group_name_H-M   'P 1'
#
loop_
_entity.id
_entity.type
_entity.pdbx_description
1 polymer ?
#
loop_
_entity_poly.entity_id
_entity_poly.type
_entity_poly.pdbx_seq_one_letter_code
_entity_poly.pdbx_strand_id
1 'polypeptide(L)'
;AGLRLGVDPMGGAAVRYWDVIADRYGLDIRVVNPTVDPTFLFMTVDKDGKIRMDCSSPHAMQRLIGMKDDMDLAFGNDPDVDRHGIVTPDAGLMAPNPFLAVCIDYLFRNRPLWKGSTAIGKTLVSSAMIDRVAADLGRSVVEVPVGFKWFVDGLLSGAFGFCGEESAGATLLRRNGEVWTTDKDGIVLDLLAAEILAVTGKTPSLHYEALRGRLGSPVYERIDEKASPAQKAALLSLSPDAVSARELAGEPILAKLTRAPGNDQPIGGLKVVTENGWFAARPSGTENVYKIYAESFKGKEHLAMLQQEARAMVAAVFAAAG
;
A
#
# COMPACT_ATOMS: atom_id res chain seq x y z
N ALA A 1 -8.31 -13.37 -22.56
CA ALA A 1 -9.28 -13.81 -21.54
C ALA A 1 -10.69 -13.27 -21.75
N GLY A 2 -10.89 -12.18 -22.52
CA GLY A 2 -12.24 -11.66 -22.78
C GLY A 2 -12.94 -11.15 -21.52
N LEU A 3 -12.16 -10.53 -20.61
CA LEU A 3 -12.66 -10.02 -19.34
C LEU A 3 -13.49 -8.76 -19.58
N ARG A 4 -14.61 -8.64 -18.88
CA ARG A 4 -15.42 -7.43 -18.79
C ARG A 4 -14.85 -6.56 -17.67
N LEU A 5 -14.22 -5.44 -18.04
CA LEU A 5 -13.51 -4.56 -17.12
C LEU A 5 -14.29 -3.26 -16.93
N GLY A 6 -14.44 -2.81 -15.68
CA GLY A 6 -15.04 -1.51 -15.36
C GLY A 6 -13.98 -0.51 -14.90
N VAL A 7 -14.07 0.76 -15.32
CA VAL A 7 -13.20 1.81 -14.79
C VAL A 7 -13.95 3.08 -14.45
N ASP A 8 -13.72 3.61 -13.24
CA ASP A 8 -14.12 4.98 -12.87
C ASP A 8 -12.86 5.85 -12.80
N PRO A 9 -12.62 6.73 -13.78
CA PRO A 9 -11.47 7.62 -13.77
C PRO A 9 -11.60 8.75 -12.74
N MET A 10 -12.72 8.86 -12.02
CA MET A 10 -13.00 9.86 -10.97
C MET A 10 -12.81 11.31 -11.45
N GLY A 11 -13.03 11.56 -12.74
CA GLY A 11 -12.79 12.87 -13.40
C GLY A 11 -11.32 13.28 -13.49
N GLY A 12 -10.39 12.33 -13.35
CA GLY A 12 -8.96 12.53 -13.37
C GLY A 12 -8.33 12.65 -14.77
N ALA A 13 -7.00 12.74 -14.80
CA ALA A 13 -6.23 12.91 -16.03
C ALA A 13 -6.33 11.71 -16.99
N ALA A 14 -6.67 10.52 -16.48
CA ALA A 14 -6.77 9.28 -17.27
C ALA A 14 -8.13 9.07 -17.96
N VAL A 15 -9.11 9.97 -17.82
CA VAL A 15 -10.46 9.78 -18.42
C VAL A 15 -10.39 9.38 -19.90
N ARG A 16 -9.48 9.98 -20.68
CA ARG A 16 -9.31 9.68 -22.11
C ARG A 16 -8.30 8.57 -22.40
N TYR A 17 -7.46 8.21 -21.44
CA TYR A 17 -6.47 7.14 -21.61
C TYR A 17 -7.16 5.77 -21.69
N TRP A 18 -8.21 5.57 -20.90
CA TRP A 18 -8.91 4.28 -20.84
C TRP A 18 -9.57 3.87 -22.16
N ASP A 19 -10.22 4.81 -22.86
CA ASP A 19 -10.77 4.56 -24.20
C ASP A 19 -9.66 4.18 -25.20
N VAL A 20 -8.53 4.88 -25.17
CA VAL A 20 -7.38 4.61 -26.05
C VAL A 20 -6.77 3.24 -25.76
N ILE A 21 -6.68 2.84 -24.49
CA ILE A 21 -6.21 1.52 -24.08
C ILE A 21 -7.19 0.45 -24.57
N ALA A 22 -8.49 0.65 -24.37
CA ALA A 22 -9.52 -0.28 -24.81
C ALA A 22 -9.46 -0.52 -26.33
N ASP A 23 -9.44 0.55 -27.12
CA ASP A 23 -9.38 0.49 -28.58
C ASP A 23 -8.08 -0.13 -29.09
N ARG A 24 -6.93 0.32 -28.55
CA ARG A 24 -5.62 -0.12 -29.03
C ARG A 24 -5.39 -1.61 -28.80
N TYR A 25 -5.88 -2.14 -27.70
CA TYR A 25 -5.66 -3.53 -27.31
C TYR A 25 -6.88 -4.43 -27.51
N GLY A 26 -7.99 -3.90 -28.02
CA GLY A 26 -9.24 -4.65 -28.23
C GLY A 26 -9.80 -5.21 -26.93
N LEU A 27 -9.75 -4.44 -25.85
CA LEU A 27 -10.20 -4.84 -24.52
C LEU A 27 -11.61 -4.34 -24.25
N ASP A 28 -12.42 -5.16 -23.58
CA ASP A 28 -13.75 -4.76 -23.11
C ASP A 28 -13.61 -3.98 -21.80
N ILE A 29 -13.24 -2.70 -21.92
CA ILE A 29 -13.14 -1.75 -20.80
C ILE A 29 -14.30 -0.76 -20.90
N ARG A 30 -15.16 -0.75 -19.89
CA ARG A 30 -16.26 0.20 -19.74
C ARG A 30 -15.85 1.33 -18.81
N VAL A 31 -15.68 2.53 -19.35
CA VAL A 31 -15.62 3.77 -18.55
C VAL A 31 -17.00 4.05 -17.96
N VAL A 32 -17.18 3.83 -16.66
CA VAL A 32 -18.51 3.92 -16.01
C VAL A 32 -18.94 5.36 -15.75
N ASN A 33 -17.99 6.30 -15.76
CA ASN A 33 -18.24 7.72 -15.58
C ASN A 33 -17.19 8.56 -16.36
N PRO A 34 -17.52 9.03 -17.58
CA PRO A 34 -16.61 9.84 -18.37
C PRO A 34 -16.63 11.34 -17.99
N THR A 35 -17.37 11.74 -16.96
CA THR A 35 -17.55 13.15 -16.59
C THR A 35 -16.25 13.78 -16.09
N VAL A 36 -15.88 14.90 -16.70
CA VAL A 36 -14.85 15.82 -16.21
C VAL A 36 -15.55 17.09 -15.76
N ASP A 37 -15.60 17.31 -14.45
CA ASP A 37 -16.22 18.48 -13.84
C ASP A 37 -15.30 19.00 -12.72
N PRO A 38 -14.83 20.25 -12.77
CA PRO A 38 -13.91 20.80 -11.77
C PRO A 38 -14.52 20.89 -10.36
N THR A 39 -15.84 20.77 -10.23
CA THR A 39 -16.53 20.72 -8.93
C THR A 39 -16.61 19.30 -8.35
N PHE A 40 -16.36 18.27 -9.17
CA PHE A 40 -16.47 16.86 -8.81
C PHE A 40 -17.85 16.46 -8.22
N LEU A 41 -18.92 17.14 -8.61
CA LEU A 41 -20.29 16.92 -8.10
C LEU A 41 -20.86 15.51 -8.36
N PHE A 42 -20.22 14.73 -9.22
CA PHE A 42 -20.57 13.33 -9.49
C PHE A 42 -19.98 12.34 -8.48
N MET A 43 -19.11 12.80 -7.58
CA MET A 43 -18.47 11.99 -6.55
C MET A 43 -19.39 11.77 -5.35
N THR A 44 -19.25 10.60 -4.74
CA THR A 44 -19.72 10.38 -3.36
C THR A 44 -18.73 11.01 -2.39
N VAL A 45 -19.23 11.50 -1.25
CA VAL A 45 -18.38 12.09 -0.22
C VAL A 45 -17.57 11.01 0.50
N ASP A 46 -16.33 11.33 0.86
CA ASP A 46 -15.44 10.45 1.62
C ASP A 46 -15.89 10.35 3.10
N LYS A 47 -15.19 9.55 3.91
CA LYS A 47 -15.50 9.26 5.32
C LYS A 47 -15.71 10.50 6.21
N ASP A 48 -15.14 11.64 5.84
CA ASP A 48 -15.24 12.92 6.56
C ASP A 48 -16.29 13.87 5.96
N GLY A 49 -17.12 13.39 5.03
CA GLY A 49 -18.15 14.18 4.35
C GLY A 49 -17.61 15.15 3.29
N LYS A 50 -16.32 15.08 2.96
CA LYS A 50 -15.69 15.93 1.94
C LYS A 50 -15.62 15.22 0.60
N ILE A 51 -15.69 15.98 -0.48
CA ILE A 51 -15.40 15.45 -1.82
C ILE A 51 -13.88 15.21 -1.91
N ARG A 52 -13.49 13.95 -2.08
CA ARG A 52 -12.11 13.52 -2.27
C ARG A 52 -12.09 12.35 -3.26
N MET A 53 -11.31 12.48 -4.32
CA MET A 53 -11.16 11.46 -5.36
C MET A 53 -10.11 10.45 -4.91
N ASP A 54 -10.39 9.76 -3.81
CA ASP A 54 -9.50 8.73 -3.27
C ASP A 54 -9.94 7.35 -3.77
N CYS A 55 -9.22 6.83 -4.76
CA CYS A 55 -9.47 5.51 -5.35
C CYS A 55 -9.30 4.34 -4.36
N SER A 56 -8.72 4.58 -3.18
CA SER A 56 -8.59 3.59 -2.11
C SER A 56 -9.66 3.72 -1.01
N SER A 57 -10.53 4.73 -1.09
CA SER A 57 -11.60 4.93 -0.11
C SER A 57 -12.86 4.16 -0.49
N PRO A 58 -13.40 3.29 0.39
CA PRO A 58 -14.68 2.64 0.12
C PRO A 58 -15.84 3.64 0.06
N HIS A 59 -15.70 4.84 0.63
CA HIS A 59 -16.72 5.89 0.59
C HIS A 59 -16.75 6.60 -0.77
N ALA A 60 -15.59 6.89 -1.35
CA ALA A 60 -15.50 7.54 -2.67
C ALA A 60 -15.77 6.54 -3.83
N MET A 61 -15.43 5.27 -3.63
CA MET A 61 -15.51 4.20 -4.63
C MET A 61 -16.89 3.51 -4.71
N GLN A 62 -17.93 4.07 -4.07
CA GLN A 62 -19.26 3.45 -3.97
C GLN A 62 -19.85 3.03 -5.32
N ARG A 63 -19.66 3.81 -6.38
CA ARG A 63 -20.15 3.47 -7.73
C ARG A 63 -19.57 2.13 -8.20
N LEU A 64 -18.24 2.00 -8.17
CA LEU A 64 -17.57 0.78 -8.62
C LEU A 64 -17.89 -0.41 -7.72
N ILE A 65 -17.93 -0.21 -6.41
CA ILE A 65 -18.32 -1.25 -5.45
C ILE A 65 -19.74 -1.74 -5.73
N GLY A 66 -20.68 -0.83 -6.00
CA GLY A 66 -22.07 -1.17 -6.33
C GLY A 66 -22.24 -1.89 -7.66
N MET A 67 -21.26 -1.83 -8.55
CA MET A 67 -21.24 -2.50 -9.86
C MET A 67 -20.36 -3.75 -9.89
N LYS A 68 -19.81 -4.18 -8.76
CA LYS A 68 -18.81 -5.26 -8.69
C LYS A 68 -19.31 -6.59 -9.29
N ASP A 69 -20.62 -6.83 -9.31
CA ASP A 69 -21.22 -8.08 -9.80
C ASP A 69 -21.49 -8.06 -11.32
N ASP A 70 -21.36 -6.89 -11.96
CA ASP A 70 -21.58 -6.71 -13.41
C ASP A 70 -20.30 -6.90 -14.23
N MET A 71 -19.14 -6.86 -13.58
CA MET A 71 -17.80 -6.86 -14.19
C MET A 71 -16.97 -8.02 -13.62
N ASP A 72 -16.00 -8.50 -14.38
CA ASP A 72 -15.06 -9.53 -13.87
C ASP A 72 -13.99 -8.91 -12.96
N LEU A 73 -13.69 -7.63 -13.20
CA LEU A 73 -12.81 -6.79 -12.40
C LEU A 73 -13.14 -5.32 -12.66
N ALA A 74 -13.02 -4.46 -11.66
CA ALA A 74 -13.11 -3.03 -11.87
C ALA A 74 -12.01 -2.27 -11.13
N PHE A 75 -11.67 -1.09 -11.62
CA PHE A 75 -10.62 -0.25 -11.03
C PHE A 75 -10.93 1.24 -11.08
N GLY A 76 -10.28 2.01 -10.22
CA GLY A 76 -10.36 3.46 -10.20
C GLY A 76 -9.02 4.10 -9.91
N ASN A 77 -8.85 5.34 -10.38
CA ASN A 77 -7.64 6.14 -10.16
C ASN A 77 -8.02 7.48 -9.56
N ASP A 78 -7.11 8.03 -8.76
CA ASP A 78 -7.17 9.42 -8.34
C ASP A 78 -6.81 10.38 -9.48
N PRO A 79 -6.99 11.71 -9.31
CA PRO A 79 -6.95 12.65 -10.43
C PRO A 79 -5.60 12.73 -11.17
N ASP A 80 -4.50 12.52 -10.48
CA ASP A 80 -3.13 12.45 -11.00
C ASP A 80 -2.70 11.05 -11.43
N VAL A 81 -3.54 10.04 -11.18
CA VAL A 81 -3.44 8.68 -11.74
C VAL A 81 -2.17 7.94 -11.30
N ASP A 82 -1.60 8.35 -10.18
CA ASP A 82 -0.44 7.71 -9.59
C ASP A 82 -0.86 6.62 -8.59
N ARG A 83 -2.16 6.57 -8.22
CA ARG A 83 -2.75 5.53 -7.37
C ARG A 83 -3.80 4.68 -8.08
N HIS A 84 -4.06 3.52 -7.48
CA HIS A 84 -4.99 2.50 -7.97
C HIS A 84 -6.00 2.12 -6.89
N GLY A 85 -7.15 1.61 -7.32
CA GLY A 85 -8.18 1.04 -6.47
C GLY A 85 -8.79 -0.16 -7.16
N ILE A 86 -8.66 -1.35 -6.59
CA ILE A 86 -9.06 -2.61 -7.23
C ILE A 86 -10.33 -3.14 -6.61
N VAL A 87 -11.36 -3.34 -7.43
CA VAL A 87 -12.66 -3.90 -7.03
C VAL A 87 -12.84 -5.26 -7.67
N THR A 88 -13.05 -6.29 -6.85
CA THR A 88 -13.34 -7.65 -7.31
C THR A 88 -14.77 -8.06 -6.95
N PRO A 89 -15.40 -8.97 -7.71
CA PRO A 89 -16.74 -9.48 -7.37
C PRO A 89 -16.79 -10.15 -6.00
N ASP A 90 -15.73 -10.86 -5.62
CA ASP A 90 -15.66 -11.68 -4.41
C ASP A 90 -15.28 -10.92 -3.13
N ALA A 91 -14.63 -9.75 -3.23
CA ALA A 91 -14.19 -8.98 -2.06
C ALA A 91 -14.61 -7.50 -2.06
N GLY A 92 -15.19 -6.99 -3.14
CA GLY A 92 -15.41 -5.55 -3.31
C GLY A 92 -14.08 -4.82 -3.45
N LEU A 93 -13.96 -3.62 -2.88
CA LEU A 93 -12.71 -2.85 -2.90
C LEU A 93 -11.65 -3.52 -2.04
N MET A 94 -10.53 -3.91 -2.65
CA MET A 94 -9.37 -4.43 -1.96
C MET A 94 -8.64 -3.32 -1.21
N ALA A 95 -8.23 -3.60 0.03
CA ALA A 95 -7.27 -2.74 0.71
C ALA A 95 -5.92 -2.76 -0.03
N PRO A 96 -5.12 -1.67 0.00
CA PRO A 96 -3.92 -1.58 -0.81
C PRO A 96 -2.84 -2.61 -0.46
N ASN A 97 -2.52 -2.78 0.83
CA ASN A 97 -1.51 -3.72 1.29
C ASN A 97 -1.72 -5.17 0.77
N PRO A 98 -2.94 -5.75 0.87
CA PRO A 98 -3.28 -7.01 0.22
C PRO A 98 -2.92 -7.07 -1.26
N PHE A 99 -3.29 -6.05 -2.03
CA PHE A 99 -3.03 -6.04 -3.46
C PHE A 99 -1.53 -5.91 -3.79
N LEU A 100 -0.76 -5.10 -3.05
CA LEU A 100 0.70 -5.03 -3.22
C LEU A 100 1.37 -6.39 -3.01
N ALA A 101 0.97 -7.15 -1.99
CA ALA A 101 1.50 -8.49 -1.73
C ALA A 101 1.19 -9.45 -2.88
N VAL A 102 -0.01 -9.39 -3.45
CA VAL A 102 -0.41 -10.19 -4.61
C VAL A 102 0.37 -9.79 -5.87
N CYS A 103 0.54 -8.49 -6.13
CA CYS A 103 1.36 -8.01 -7.24
C CYS A 103 2.79 -8.55 -7.15
N ILE A 104 3.40 -8.51 -5.96
CA ILE A 104 4.76 -9.02 -5.74
C ILE A 104 4.81 -10.52 -5.98
N ASP A 105 3.92 -11.31 -5.36
CA ASP A 105 3.89 -12.77 -5.55
C ASP A 105 3.74 -13.14 -7.04
N TYR A 106 2.82 -12.48 -7.74
CA TYR A 106 2.58 -12.73 -9.15
C TYR A 106 3.76 -12.32 -10.05
N LEU A 107 4.25 -11.08 -9.92
CA LEU A 107 5.28 -10.53 -10.81
C LEU A 107 6.58 -11.32 -10.73
N PHE A 108 7.06 -11.62 -9.52
CA PHE A 108 8.33 -12.32 -9.33
C PHE A 108 8.29 -13.81 -9.76
N ARG A 109 7.09 -14.37 -9.94
CA ARG A 109 6.89 -15.69 -10.57
C ARG A 109 6.68 -15.62 -12.09
N ASN A 110 6.24 -14.47 -12.62
CA ASN A 110 5.80 -14.31 -14.02
C ASN A 110 6.59 -13.26 -14.82
N ARG A 111 7.83 -12.96 -14.40
CA ARG A 111 8.76 -12.05 -15.10
C ARG A 111 10.13 -12.71 -15.28
N PRO A 112 10.25 -13.72 -16.17
CA PRO A 112 11.46 -14.55 -16.29
C PRO A 112 12.68 -13.77 -16.80
N LEU A 113 12.50 -12.61 -17.42
CA LEU A 113 13.60 -11.75 -17.89
C LEU A 113 14.14 -10.82 -16.80
N TRP A 114 13.50 -10.72 -15.64
CA TRP A 114 14.04 -9.96 -14.52
C TRP A 114 15.24 -10.68 -13.92
N LYS A 115 16.25 -9.90 -13.49
CA LYS A 115 17.49 -10.45 -12.94
C LYS A 115 17.19 -11.23 -11.65
N GLY A 116 17.98 -12.26 -11.37
CA GLY A 116 17.92 -12.98 -10.10
C GLY A 116 18.13 -12.08 -8.88
N SER A 117 18.90 -11.01 -9.04
CA SER A 117 19.18 -10.00 -8.01
C SER A 117 18.14 -8.88 -7.90
N THR A 118 17.11 -8.86 -8.75
CA THR A 118 16.05 -7.84 -8.66
C THR A 118 15.33 -7.95 -7.32
N ALA A 119 15.25 -6.82 -6.60
CA ALA A 119 14.69 -6.71 -5.26
C ALA A 119 13.31 -6.03 -5.25
N ILE A 120 12.67 -6.04 -4.08
CA ILE A 120 11.36 -5.45 -3.81
C ILE A 120 11.55 -4.18 -2.98
N GLY A 121 11.12 -3.03 -3.49
CA GLY A 121 11.06 -1.78 -2.74
C GLY A 121 9.77 -1.69 -1.91
N LYS A 122 9.91 -1.49 -0.61
CA LYS A 122 8.78 -1.46 0.34
C LYS A 122 8.95 -0.30 1.32
N THR A 123 7.91 0.48 1.59
CA THR A 123 7.98 1.45 2.70
C THR A 123 7.80 0.76 4.05
N LEU A 124 8.46 1.26 5.10
CA LEU A 124 8.46 0.60 6.41
C LEU A 124 7.09 0.42 7.08
N VAL A 125 6.06 1.12 6.62
CA VAL A 125 4.69 1.04 7.16
C VAL A 125 3.76 0.19 6.28
N SER A 126 4.26 -0.35 5.17
CA SER A 126 3.56 -1.37 4.39
C SER A 126 3.59 -2.71 5.10
N SER A 127 2.59 -3.55 4.81
CA SER A 127 2.36 -4.84 5.48
C SER A 127 3.59 -5.74 5.46
N ALA A 128 3.84 -6.42 6.58
CA ALA A 128 4.86 -7.46 6.67
C ALA A 128 4.46 -8.76 5.97
N MET A 129 3.25 -8.84 5.40
CA MET A 129 2.92 -9.85 4.40
C MET A 129 3.89 -9.77 3.22
N ILE A 130 4.33 -8.57 2.84
CA ILE A 130 5.32 -8.38 1.77
C ILE A 130 6.65 -9.07 2.13
N ASP A 131 7.09 -8.98 3.39
CA ASP A 131 8.33 -9.63 3.83
C ASP A 131 8.20 -11.16 3.76
N ARG A 132 7.06 -11.71 4.19
CA ARG A 132 6.79 -13.16 4.13
C ARG A 132 6.69 -13.65 2.69
N VAL A 133 6.06 -12.88 1.79
CA VAL A 133 6.00 -13.19 0.35
C VAL A 133 7.40 -13.17 -0.27
N ALA A 134 8.20 -12.15 0.01
CA ALA A 134 9.56 -12.04 -0.50
C ALA A 134 10.43 -13.22 -0.04
N ALA A 135 10.31 -13.63 1.22
CA ALA A 135 11.00 -14.79 1.76
C ALA A 135 10.58 -16.10 1.05
N ASP A 136 9.28 -16.32 0.82
CA ASP A 136 8.75 -17.48 0.06
C ASP A 136 9.28 -17.51 -1.38
N LEU A 137 9.50 -16.34 -1.99
CA LEU A 137 10.07 -16.20 -3.34
C LEU A 137 11.61 -16.27 -3.39
N GLY A 138 12.29 -16.26 -2.23
CA GLY A 138 13.74 -16.12 -2.16
C GLY A 138 14.26 -14.79 -2.69
N ARG A 139 13.51 -13.70 -2.48
CA ARG A 139 13.83 -12.34 -2.96
C ARG A 139 14.12 -11.39 -1.79
N SER A 140 14.98 -10.41 -2.04
CA SER A 140 15.32 -9.39 -1.05
C SER A 140 14.29 -8.26 -1.02
N VAL A 141 13.97 -7.80 0.19
CA VAL A 141 13.20 -6.57 0.43
C VAL A 141 14.15 -5.45 0.81
N VAL A 142 14.02 -4.31 0.15
CA VAL A 142 14.67 -3.06 0.54
C VAL A 142 13.62 -2.17 1.19
N GLU A 143 13.60 -2.22 2.53
CA GLU A 143 12.67 -1.43 3.33
C GLU A 143 13.20 0.00 3.53
N VAL A 144 12.43 1.00 3.11
CA VAL A 144 12.81 2.43 3.10
C VAL A 144 11.82 3.29 3.90
N PRO A 145 12.14 4.57 4.21
CA PRO A 145 11.17 5.49 4.80
C PRO A 145 9.94 5.69 3.94
N VAL A 146 8.86 6.25 4.51
CA VAL A 146 7.69 6.66 3.71
C VAL A 146 8.08 7.75 2.72
N GLY A 147 7.57 7.64 1.49
CA GLY A 147 7.83 8.53 0.37
C GLY A 147 8.45 7.80 -0.81
N PHE A 148 7.75 7.83 -1.95
CA PHE A 148 8.17 7.12 -3.18
C PHE A 148 9.56 7.51 -3.72
N LYS A 149 10.06 8.71 -3.39
CA LYS A 149 11.38 9.22 -3.81
C LYS A 149 12.54 8.25 -3.56
N TRP A 150 12.43 7.40 -2.53
CA TRP A 150 13.48 6.45 -2.16
C TRP A 150 13.64 5.29 -3.16
N PHE A 151 12.69 5.12 -4.08
CA PHE A 151 12.70 4.04 -5.06
C PHE A 151 13.29 4.44 -6.42
N VAL A 152 13.45 5.73 -6.69
CA VAL A 152 13.80 6.26 -8.02
C VAL A 152 15.11 5.65 -8.56
N ASP A 153 16.19 5.69 -7.77
CA ASP A 153 17.49 5.17 -8.20
C ASP A 153 17.48 3.65 -8.43
N GLY A 154 16.72 2.92 -7.60
CA GLY A 154 16.54 1.48 -7.74
C GLY A 154 15.74 1.09 -8.97
N LEU A 155 14.75 1.91 -9.36
CA LEU A 155 13.97 1.73 -10.59
C LEU A 155 14.82 2.06 -11.83
N LEU A 156 15.54 3.19 -11.82
CA LEU A 156 16.40 3.62 -12.94
C LEU A 156 17.49 2.60 -13.26
N SER A 157 18.07 1.98 -12.24
CA SER A 157 19.09 0.94 -12.39
C SER A 157 18.53 -0.46 -12.71
N GLY A 158 17.21 -0.65 -12.62
CA GLY A 158 16.56 -1.96 -12.71
C GLY A 158 16.86 -2.88 -11.50
N ALA A 159 17.37 -2.32 -10.41
CA ALA A 159 17.60 -3.05 -9.17
C ALA A 159 16.29 -3.41 -8.46
N PHE A 160 15.25 -2.57 -8.57
CA PHE A 160 13.94 -2.83 -7.99
C PHE A 160 12.93 -3.23 -9.07
N GLY A 161 12.36 -4.42 -8.95
CA GLY A 161 11.36 -4.95 -9.88
C GLY A 161 9.98 -4.37 -9.63
N PHE A 162 9.69 -4.12 -8.36
CA PHE A 162 8.44 -3.57 -7.86
C PHE A 162 8.74 -2.64 -6.69
N CYS A 163 8.04 -1.51 -6.64
CA CYS A 163 8.13 -0.54 -5.55
C CYS A 163 6.71 -0.10 -5.17
N GLY A 164 6.35 -0.14 -3.88
CA GLY A 164 5.00 0.19 -3.44
C GLY A 164 4.92 0.85 -2.07
N GLU A 165 3.90 1.69 -1.90
CA GLU A 165 3.47 2.32 -0.65
C GLU A 165 2.07 1.82 -0.27
N GLU A 166 1.80 1.67 1.02
CA GLU A 166 0.51 1.22 1.56
C GLU A 166 -0.66 2.17 1.24
N SER A 167 -0.35 3.36 0.74
CA SER A 167 -1.29 4.40 0.31
C SER A 167 -1.85 4.18 -1.11
N ALA A 168 -1.73 2.97 -1.64
CA ALA A 168 -2.22 2.56 -2.97
C ALA A 168 -1.43 3.15 -4.16
N GLY A 169 -0.16 3.47 -3.95
CA GLY A 169 0.76 3.92 -5.01
C GLY A 169 1.87 2.89 -5.23
N ALA A 170 2.11 2.49 -6.47
CA ALA A 170 3.18 1.57 -6.81
C ALA A 170 3.63 1.73 -8.27
N THR A 171 4.75 1.09 -8.61
CA THR A 171 5.18 0.89 -10.00
C THR A 171 5.94 -0.42 -10.15
N LEU A 172 6.16 -0.85 -11.38
CA LEU A 172 6.95 -2.04 -11.72
C LEU A 172 7.82 -1.82 -12.95
N LEU A 173 8.87 -2.61 -13.08
CA LEU A 173 9.68 -2.65 -14.29
C LEU A 173 8.88 -3.22 -15.47
N ARG A 174 9.31 -2.85 -16.68
CA ARG A 174 8.84 -3.49 -17.91
C ARG A 174 9.19 -4.98 -17.89
N ARG A 175 8.56 -5.75 -18.79
CA ARG A 175 8.81 -7.20 -18.92
C ARG A 175 10.28 -7.53 -19.19
N ASN A 176 11.03 -6.66 -19.87
CA ASN A 176 12.46 -6.81 -20.14
C ASN A 176 13.38 -6.38 -18.98
N GLY A 177 12.84 -5.96 -17.83
CA GLY A 177 13.61 -5.52 -16.68
C GLY A 177 14.13 -4.08 -16.76
N GLU A 178 13.67 -3.30 -17.74
CA GLU A 178 13.98 -1.86 -17.83
C GLU A 178 12.91 -1.02 -17.15
N VAL A 179 13.26 0.22 -16.80
CA VAL A 179 12.35 1.16 -16.14
C VAL A 179 11.14 1.50 -17.03
N TRP A 180 9.93 1.41 -16.47
CA TRP A 180 8.72 1.94 -17.10
C TRP A 180 8.57 3.42 -16.78
N THR A 181 8.41 3.72 -15.50
CA THR A 181 8.34 5.05 -14.88
C THR A 181 9.04 5.00 -13.53
N THR A 182 9.53 6.14 -13.08
CA THR A 182 10.14 6.33 -11.75
C THR A 182 9.20 6.99 -10.75
N ASP A 183 7.99 7.34 -11.18
CA ASP A 183 6.89 7.71 -10.29
C ASP A 183 5.93 6.52 -10.12
N LYS A 184 4.91 6.68 -9.29
CA LYS A 184 3.83 5.70 -9.19
C LYS A 184 2.97 5.75 -10.46
N ASP A 185 2.30 4.65 -10.79
CA ASP A 185 1.47 4.53 -12.00
C ASP A 185 0.24 3.67 -11.72
N GLY A 186 -0.92 4.31 -11.53
CA GLY A 186 -2.18 3.63 -11.24
C GLY A 186 -2.65 2.73 -12.39
N ILE A 187 -2.52 3.18 -13.63
CA ILE A 187 -2.97 2.45 -14.83
C ILE A 187 -2.24 1.10 -14.94
N VAL A 188 -0.93 1.09 -14.73
CA VAL A 188 -0.15 -0.15 -14.81
C VAL A 188 -0.57 -1.15 -13.73
N LEU A 189 -0.92 -0.68 -12.54
CA LEU A 189 -1.37 -1.54 -11.45
C LEU A 189 -2.78 -2.09 -11.70
N ASP A 190 -3.67 -1.29 -12.27
CA ASP A 190 -5.00 -1.72 -12.70
C ASP A 190 -4.94 -2.79 -13.80
N LEU A 191 -4.12 -2.56 -14.82
CA LEU A 191 -3.88 -3.52 -15.90
C LEU A 191 -3.17 -4.79 -15.39
N LEU A 192 -2.33 -4.68 -14.36
CA LEU A 192 -1.73 -5.84 -13.70
C LEU A 192 -2.78 -6.69 -12.98
N ALA A 193 -3.77 -6.08 -12.32
CA ALA A 193 -4.88 -6.83 -11.73
C ALA A 193 -5.66 -7.63 -12.80
N ALA A 194 -5.90 -7.02 -13.97
CA ALA A 194 -6.50 -7.70 -15.11
C ALA A 194 -5.60 -8.82 -15.66
N GLU A 195 -4.28 -8.60 -15.75
CA GLU A 195 -3.31 -9.64 -16.15
C GLU A 195 -3.35 -10.84 -15.20
N ILE A 196 -3.34 -10.60 -13.88
CA ILE A 196 -3.43 -11.64 -12.85
C ILE A 196 -4.67 -12.50 -13.08
N LEU A 197 -5.84 -11.88 -13.22
CA LEU A 197 -7.08 -12.59 -13.48
C LEU A 197 -7.02 -13.37 -14.80
N ALA A 198 -6.56 -12.73 -15.88
CA ALA A 198 -6.51 -13.33 -17.21
C ALA A 198 -5.58 -14.54 -17.30
N VAL A 199 -4.45 -14.50 -16.61
CA VAL A 199 -3.41 -15.56 -16.66
C VAL A 199 -3.73 -16.69 -15.69
N THR A 200 -4.23 -16.37 -14.50
CA THR A 200 -4.40 -17.38 -13.43
C THR A 200 -5.82 -17.90 -13.28
N GLY A 201 -6.81 -17.22 -13.89
CA GLY A 201 -8.23 -17.51 -13.71
C GLY A 201 -8.77 -17.18 -12.32
N LYS A 202 -8.01 -16.46 -11.48
CA LYS A 202 -8.39 -16.06 -10.13
C LYS A 202 -8.19 -14.57 -9.92
N THR A 203 -9.15 -13.93 -9.24
CA THR A 203 -9.08 -12.51 -8.90
C THR A 203 -7.93 -12.25 -7.92
N PRO A 204 -7.38 -11.02 -7.88
CA PRO A 204 -6.34 -10.69 -6.92
C PRO A 204 -6.74 -10.93 -5.45
N SER A 205 -8.01 -10.75 -5.10
CA SER A 205 -8.51 -11.06 -3.75
C SER A 205 -8.44 -12.55 -3.41
N LEU A 206 -8.77 -13.45 -4.34
CA LEU A 206 -8.59 -14.89 -4.15
C LEU A 206 -7.11 -15.29 -4.01
N HIS A 207 -6.20 -14.61 -4.71
CA HIS A 207 -4.76 -14.80 -4.49
C HIS A 207 -4.35 -14.35 -3.09
N TYR A 208 -4.88 -13.23 -2.60
CA TYR A 208 -4.60 -12.79 -1.25
C TYR A 208 -5.11 -13.77 -0.18
N GLU A 209 -6.29 -14.36 -0.37
CA GLU A 209 -6.78 -15.43 0.52
C GLU A 209 -5.85 -16.65 0.53
N ALA A 210 -5.30 -17.03 -0.63
CA ALA A 210 -4.29 -18.08 -0.70
C ALA A 210 -2.98 -17.71 0.01
N LEU A 211 -2.55 -16.43 -0.07
CA LEU A 211 -1.40 -15.93 0.70
C LEU A 211 -1.66 -15.99 2.20
N ARG A 212 -2.86 -15.60 2.65
CA ARG A 212 -3.26 -15.67 4.06
C ARG A 212 -3.19 -17.09 4.61
N GLY A 213 -3.65 -18.08 3.81
CA GLY A 213 -3.60 -19.49 4.19
C GLY A 213 -2.18 -20.05 4.32
N ARG A 214 -1.22 -19.57 3.52
CA ARG A 214 0.18 -20.06 3.53
C ARG A 214 1.08 -19.30 4.49
N LEU A 215 0.90 -17.99 4.60
CA LEU A 215 1.86 -17.08 5.22
C LEU A 215 1.28 -16.37 6.46
N GLY A 216 0.08 -16.74 6.89
CA GLY A 216 -0.63 -16.14 8.02
C GLY A 216 -1.53 -14.99 7.61
N SER A 217 -2.45 -14.58 8.49
CA SER A 217 -3.51 -13.64 8.18
C SER A 217 -3.38 -12.35 9.01
N PRO A 218 -2.62 -11.35 8.54
CA PRO A 218 -2.43 -10.13 9.30
C PRO A 218 -3.70 -9.28 9.37
N VAL A 219 -3.84 -8.53 10.46
CA VAL A 219 -4.78 -7.42 10.60
C VAL A 219 -3.98 -6.15 10.75
N TYR A 220 -4.31 -5.14 9.96
CA TYR A 220 -3.58 -3.88 9.86
C TYR A 220 -4.51 -2.71 10.14
N GLU A 221 -4.07 -1.77 10.95
CA GLU A 221 -4.81 -0.53 11.21
C GLU A 221 -3.87 0.67 11.37
N ARG A 222 -4.40 1.84 11.02
CA ARG A 222 -3.76 3.14 11.24
C ARG A 222 -4.63 3.98 12.17
N ILE A 223 -4.00 4.57 13.17
CA ILE A 223 -4.61 5.52 14.11
C ILE A 223 -3.93 6.88 13.90
N ASP A 224 -4.75 7.93 13.78
CA ASP A 224 -4.28 9.31 13.74
C ASP A 224 -4.65 9.98 15.08
N GLU A 225 -3.67 10.58 15.76
CA GLU A 225 -3.84 11.22 17.07
C GLU A 225 -3.26 12.62 17.09
N LYS A 226 -3.87 13.53 17.86
CA LYS A 226 -3.40 14.92 17.98
C LYS A 226 -2.00 14.97 18.59
N ALA A 227 -1.16 15.85 18.07
CA ALA A 227 0.17 16.13 18.59
C ALA A 227 0.45 17.63 18.58
N SER A 228 0.97 18.16 19.68
CA SER A 228 1.54 19.51 19.68
C SER A 228 2.82 19.58 18.83
N PRO A 229 3.25 20.77 18.36
CA PRO A 229 4.53 20.91 17.66
C PRO A 229 5.73 20.36 18.45
N ALA A 230 5.75 20.52 19.77
CA ALA A 230 6.81 19.98 20.64
C ALA A 230 6.81 18.45 20.65
N GLN A 231 5.65 17.82 20.77
CA GLN A 231 5.50 16.37 20.67
C GLN A 231 5.96 15.84 19.30
N LYS A 232 5.61 16.53 18.21
CA LYS A 232 6.09 16.16 16.87
C LYS A 232 7.60 16.23 16.76
N ALA A 233 8.23 17.27 17.32
CA ALA A 233 9.68 17.40 17.37
C ALA A 233 10.33 16.24 18.16
N ALA A 234 9.75 15.88 19.32
CA ALA A 234 10.23 14.77 20.13
C ALA A 234 10.20 13.43 19.38
N LEU A 235 9.15 13.15 18.60
CA LEU A 235 9.08 11.96 17.74
C LEU A 235 10.16 11.95 16.65
N LEU A 236 10.50 13.12 16.09
CA LEU A 236 11.54 13.22 15.04
C LEU A 236 12.94 12.97 15.58
N SER A 237 13.20 13.31 16.85
CA SER A 237 14.51 13.19 17.50
C SER A 237 14.70 11.88 18.28
N LEU A 238 13.82 10.90 18.09
CA LEU A 238 13.88 9.64 18.82
C LEU A 238 15.15 8.84 18.53
N SER A 239 15.73 8.29 19.60
CA SER A 239 16.75 7.23 19.55
C SER A 239 16.10 5.88 19.89
N PRO A 240 16.55 4.76 19.31
CA PRO A 240 16.10 3.42 19.71
C PRO A 240 16.23 3.16 21.22
N ASP A 241 17.25 3.74 21.86
CA ASP A 241 17.53 3.58 23.30
C ASP A 241 16.50 4.26 24.20
N ALA A 242 15.71 5.20 23.66
CA ALA A 242 14.62 5.84 24.39
C ALA A 242 13.47 4.87 24.71
N VAL A 243 13.40 3.73 24.02
CA VAL A 243 12.42 2.68 24.27
C VAL A 243 13.04 1.64 25.20
N SER A 244 12.75 1.70 26.50
CA SER A 244 13.27 0.75 27.49
C SER A 244 12.55 -0.62 27.47
N ALA A 245 11.35 -0.68 26.89
CA ALA A 245 10.57 -1.91 26.76
C ALA A 245 11.36 -3.02 26.09
N ARG A 246 11.21 -4.25 26.58
CA ARG A 246 11.82 -5.46 26.00
C ARG A 246 10.82 -6.37 25.30
N GLU A 247 9.54 -6.14 25.58
CA GLU A 247 8.42 -6.87 25.01
C GLU A 247 7.42 -5.87 24.44
N LEU A 248 6.64 -6.34 23.48
CA LEU A 248 5.53 -5.63 22.86
C LEU A 248 4.40 -6.64 22.64
N ALA A 249 3.23 -6.40 23.23
CA ALA A 249 2.06 -7.30 23.20
C ALA A 249 2.37 -8.75 23.61
N GLY A 250 3.25 -8.92 24.61
CA GLY A 250 3.66 -10.23 25.13
C GLY A 250 4.67 -10.98 24.25
N GLU A 251 5.27 -10.33 23.26
CA GLU A 251 6.36 -10.90 22.44
C GLU A 251 7.67 -10.12 22.61
N PRO A 252 8.84 -10.79 22.58
CA PRO A 252 10.13 -10.12 22.60
C PRO A 252 10.28 -9.13 21.44
N ILE A 253 10.77 -7.93 21.74
CA ILE A 253 11.11 -6.94 20.72
C ILE A 253 12.38 -7.41 20.00
N LEU A 254 12.26 -7.63 18.70
CA LEU A 254 13.34 -8.05 17.82
C LEU A 254 14.12 -6.86 17.25
N ALA A 255 13.43 -5.74 17.02
CA ALA A 255 14.06 -4.52 16.51
C ALA A 255 13.34 -3.25 16.97
N LYS A 256 14.15 -2.20 17.18
CA LYS A 256 13.74 -0.82 17.44
C LYS A 256 14.45 0.05 16.41
N LEU A 257 13.68 0.64 15.51
CA LEU A 257 14.20 1.29 14.31
C LEU A 257 13.83 2.76 14.33
N THR A 258 14.82 3.62 14.15
CA THR A 258 14.65 5.06 13.84
C THR A 258 15.23 5.41 12.46
N ARG A 259 15.85 4.42 11.81
CA ARG A 259 16.40 4.45 10.46
C ARG A 259 15.91 3.21 9.71
N ALA A 260 15.63 3.35 8.43
CA ALA A 260 15.11 2.24 7.62
C ALA A 260 16.25 1.26 7.26
N PRO A 261 16.05 -0.06 7.39
CA PRO A 261 17.13 -1.03 7.25
C PRO A 261 17.64 -1.18 5.82
N GLY A 262 16.84 -0.82 4.80
CA GLY A 262 17.22 -0.98 3.39
C GLY A 262 18.13 0.12 2.84
N ASN A 263 18.12 1.33 3.42
CA ASN A 263 18.89 2.46 2.92
C ASN A 263 19.49 3.37 4.00
N ASP A 264 19.38 2.97 5.27
CA ASP A 264 19.83 3.70 6.45
C ASP A 264 19.28 5.15 6.54
N GLN A 265 18.16 5.47 5.89
CA GLN A 265 17.61 6.83 5.98
C GLN A 265 16.75 7.00 7.24
N PRO A 266 16.76 8.18 7.90
CA PRO A 266 15.89 8.44 9.03
C PRO A 266 14.41 8.22 8.67
N ILE A 267 13.67 7.49 9.50
CA ILE A 267 12.23 7.28 9.28
C ILE A 267 11.38 8.46 9.79
N GLY A 268 12.00 9.35 10.56
CA GLY A 268 11.34 10.47 11.22
C GLY A 268 10.32 10.00 12.26
N GLY A 269 10.73 9.06 13.11
CA GLY A 269 9.85 8.40 14.08
C GLY A 269 10.48 7.12 14.63
N LEU A 270 9.62 6.21 15.09
CA LEU A 270 10.01 4.92 15.68
C LEU A 270 9.22 3.79 15.02
N LYS A 271 9.88 2.66 14.74
CA LYS A 271 9.24 1.38 14.44
C LYS A 271 9.75 0.32 15.42
N VAL A 272 8.83 -0.45 16.01
CA VAL A 272 9.14 -1.56 16.92
C VAL A 272 8.58 -2.83 16.32
N VAL A 273 9.40 -3.88 16.27
CA VAL A 273 9.09 -5.13 15.58
C VAL A 273 9.22 -6.31 16.54
N THR A 274 8.26 -7.22 16.49
CA THR A 274 8.24 -8.54 17.12
C THR A 274 8.08 -9.60 16.02
N GLU A 275 8.05 -10.89 16.38
CA GLU A 275 7.86 -11.96 15.41
C GLU A 275 6.50 -11.89 14.70
N ASN A 276 5.43 -11.60 15.44
CA ASN A 276 4.06 -11.63 14.90
C ASN A 276 3.37 -10.27 14.85
N GLY A 277 4.09 -9.18 15.07
CA GLY A 277 3.51 -7.85 14.97
C GLY A 277 4.53 -6.72 15.02
N TRP A 278 4.08 -5.55 14.63
CA TRP A 278 4.88 -4.34 14.68
C TRP A 278 3.99 -3.11 14.83
N PHE A 279 4.58 -2.02 15.31
CA PHE A 279 4.00 -0.69 15.14
C PHE A 279 5.04 0.30 14.66
N ALA A 280 4.59 1.36 13.99
CA ALA A 280 5.41 2.51 13.64
C ALA A 280 4.67 3.81 13.99
N ALA A 281 5.34 4.70 14.72
CA ALA A 281 4.84 6.00 15.11
C ALA A 281 5.62 7.12 14.41
N ARG A 282 4.92 8.01 13.70
CA ARG A 282 5.52 9.10 12.92
C ARG A 282 4.64 10.35 12.97
N PRO A 283 5.21 11.57 13.00
CA PRO A 283 4.44 12.80 12.91
C PRO A 283 3.85 12.97 11.49
N SER A 284 2.67 13.56 11.40
CA SER A 284 2.10 14.00 10.12
C SER A 284 2.90 15.19 9.59
N GLY A 285 3.14 15.25 8.27
CA GLY A 285 3.80 16.38 7.64
C GLY A 285 2.92 17.63 7.51
N THR A 286 1.60 17.45 7.45
CA THR A 286 0.65 18.49 7.05
C THR A 286 -0.27 18.96 8.18
N GLU A 287 -0.41 18.16 9.24
CA GLU A 287 -1.38 18.37 10.31
C GLU A 287 -0.72 18.25 11.69
N ASN A 288 -1.31 18.85 12.72
CA ASN A 288 -0.88 18.71 14.12
C ASN A 288 -1.35 17.37 14.71
N VAL A 289 -0.98 16.29 14.03
CA VAL A 289 -1.25 14.90 14.41
C VAL A 289 0.01 14.06 14.24
N TYR A 290 0.05 12.92 14.93
CA TYR A 290 0.97 11.82 14.67
C TYR A 290 0.16 10.58 14.32
N LYS A 291 0.79 9.66 13.58
CA LYS A 291 0.16 8.45 13.06
C LYS A 291 0.84 7.24 13.68
N ILE A 292 0.04 6.31 14.19
CA ILE A 292 0.48 4.97 14.58
C ILE A 292 -0.05 4.01 13.52
N TYR A 293 0.86 3.32 12.86
CA TYR A 293 0.57 2.17 12.02
C TYR A 293 0.85 0.92 12.82
N ALA A 294 -0.03 -0.06 12.81
CA ALA A 294 0.20 -1.33 13.49
C ALA A 294 -0.35 -2.50 12.69
N GLU A 295 0.32 -3.64 12.82
CA GLU A 295 -0.09 -4.88 12.18
C GLU A 295 0.16 -6.06 13.11
N SER A 296 -0.77 -7.02 13.11
CA SER A 296 -0.62 -8.28 13.84
C SER A 296 -1.01 -9.49 12.99
N PHE A 297 -0.18 -10.53 13.02
CA PHE A 297 -0.48 -11.86 12.49
C PHE A 297 -1.23 -12.78 13.46
N LYS A 298 -1.53 -12.31 14.68
CA LYS A 298 -2.27 -13.04 15.72
C LYS A 298 -3.71 -12.55 15.90
N GLY A 299 -4.18 -11.68 15.00
CA GLY A 299 -5.57 -11.22 14.94
C GLY A 299 -5.83 -9.91 15.68
N LYS A 300 -7.12 -9.56 15.79
CA LYS A 300 -7.58 -8.23 16.23
C LYS A 300 -7.27 -7.92 17.69
N GLU A 301 -7.38 -8.90 18.59
CA GLU A 301 -7.09 -8.70 20.01
C GLU A 301 -5.60 -8.38 20.23
N HIS A 302 -4.72 -9.10 19.53
CA HIS A 302 -3.29 -8.82 19.56
C HIS A 302 -2.97 -7.46 18.92
N LEU A 303 -3.63 -7.09 17.83
CA LEU A 303 -3.50 -5.75 17.24
C LEU A 303 -3.90 -4.65 18.23
N ALA A 304 -5.00 -4.82 18.97
CA ALA A 304 -5.43 -3.85 19.97
C ALA A 304 -4.39 -3.69 21.09
N MET A 305 -3.77 -4.78 21.54
CA MET A 305 -2.66 -4.74 22.50
C MET A 305 -1.44 -3.98 21.93
N LEU A 306 -1.04 -4.26 20.68
CA LEU A 306 0.04 -3.53 20.00
C LEU A 306 -0.24 -2.03 19.98
N GLN A 307 -1.46 -1.62 19.62
CA GLN A 307 -1.85 -0.21 19.56
C GLN A 307 -1.85 0.45 20.94
N GLN A 308 -2.35 -0.24 21.97
CA GLN A 308 -2.37 0.27 23.34
C GLN A 308 -0.94 0.49 23.86
N GLU A 309 -0.06 -0.49 23.68
CA GLU A 309 1.34 -0.39 24.12
C GLU A 309 2.12 0.63 23.28
N ALA A 310 1.86 0.72 21.97
CA ALA A 310 2.43 1.75 21.11
C ALA A 310 2.11 3.17 21.61
N ARG A 311 0.83 3.44 21.95
CA ARG A 311 0.41 4.72 22.54
C ARG A 311 1.13 5.00 23.85
N ALA A 312 1.24 3.99 24.73
CA ALA A 312 1.93 4.13 26.01
C ALA A 312 3.42 4.46 25.81
N MET A 313 4.10 3.79 24.86
CA MET A 313 5.49 4.08 24.51
C MET A 313 5.66 5.49 23.97
N VAL A 314 4.80 5.92 23.03
CA VAL A 314 4.86 7.28 22.48
C VAL A 314 4.56 8.34 23.55
N ALA A 315 3.60 8.09 24.44
CA ALA A 315 3.30 8.99 25.56
C ALA A 315 4.48 9.12 26.53
N ALA A 316 5.20 8.03 26.82
CA ALA A 316 6.39 8.07 27.65
C ALA A 316 7.51 8.90 27.03
N VAL A 317 7.68 8.82 25.70
CA VAL A 317 8.62 9.68 24.95
C VAL A 317 8.23 11.15 25.06
N PHE A 318 6.93 11.46 24.92
CA PHE A 318 6.45 12.83 25.09
C PHE A 318 6.69 13.36 26.49
N ALA A 319 6.38 12.58 27.52
CA ALA A 319 6.61 12.99 28.92
C ALA A 319 8.10 13.24 29.24
N ALA A 320 9.02 12.48 28.62
CA ALA A 320 10.45 12.69 28.78
C ALA A 320 10.98 13.96 28.07
N ALA A 321 10.24 14.47 27.07
CA ALA A 321 10.63 15.64 26.29
C ALA A 321 10.14 16.99 26.90
N GLY A 322 9.27 16.97 27.91
CA GLY A 322 8.66 18.14 28.55
C GLY A 322 7.34 18.57 27.90
#